data_AF-K9RVE4-F1
#
_entry.id   AF-K9RVE4-F1
#
_cell.length_a   1.000
_cell.length_b   1.000
_cell.length_c   1.000
_cell.angle_alpha   90.00
_cell.angle_beta   90.00
_cell.angle_gamma   90.00
#
_symmetry.space_group_name_H-M   'P 1'
#
loop_
_entity.id
_entity.type
_entity.pdbx_description
1 polymer ?
#
loop_
_entity_poly.entity_id
_entity_poly.type
_entity_poly.pdbx_seq_one_letter_code
_entity_poly.pdbx_strand_id
1 'polypeptide(L)'
;MLVIIRGLPGAGKTDLAKRLTKYECSADDFPNLYNNGQLEKILVSAAHDWCQENIKEYLEVYDNNEIVAVHNTFCQNWEIKPYIEMAQKHGHDFCVVTVEGDHGSIHNVPPDIMQAMKERWQSFSLEEVNAETPC
;
A
#
# COMPACT_ATOMS: atom_id res chain seq x y z
N MET A 1 4.74 6.10 -14.08
CA MET A 1 5.02 4.78 -13.49
C MET A 1 4.41 4.67 -12.10
N LEU A 2 4.05 3.46 -11.68
CA LEU A 2 3.54 3.17 -10.34
C LEU A 2 4.66 2.67 -9.40
N VAL A 3 4.79 3.29 -8.23
CA VAL A 3 5.68 2.84 -7.15
C VAL A 3 4.84 2.25 -6.02
N ILE A 4 5.00 0.96 -5.76
CA ILE A 4 4.31 0.23 -4.70
C ILE A 4 5.25 0.14 -3.51
N ILE A 5 5.00 0.93 -2.48
CA ILE A 5 5.82 1.03 -1.28
C ILE A 5 5.22 0.13 -0.21
N ARG A 6 5.99 -0.84 0.27
CA ARG A 6 5.61 -1.78 1.33
C ARG A 6 6.53 -1.70 2.53
N GLY A 7 6.05 -2.09 3.70
CA GLY A 7 6.80 -1.96 4.96
C GLY A 7 5.88 -2.01 6.17
N LEU A 8 6.39 -2.47 7.32
CA LEU A 8 5.60 -2.50 8.55
C LEU A 8 5.19 -1.08 9.01
N PRO A 9 4.17 -0.94 9.86
CA PRO A 9 3.86 0.36 10.47
C PRO A 9 5.09 0.93 11.18
N GLY A 10 5.38 2.23 10.97
CA GLY A 10 6.59 2.88 11.49
C GLY A 10 7.85 2.72 10.63
N ALA A 11 7.81 2.00 9.50
CA ALA A 11 8.97 1.86 8.61
C ALA A 11 9.34 3.13 7.81
N GLY A 12 8.50 4.18 7.82
CA GLY A 12 8.75 5.41 7.05
C GLY A 12 8.18 5.42 5.61
N LYS A 13 7.19 4.55 5.33
CA LYS A 13 6.54 4.46 4.00
C LYS A 13 5.95 5.79 3.53
N THR A 14 5.14 6.43 4.38
CA THR A 14 4.47 7.70 4.07
C THR A 14 5.49 8.82 3.82
N ASP A 15 6.57 8.86 4.60
CA ASP A 15 7.65 9.85 4.38
C ASP A 15 8.35 9.64 3.04
N LEU A 16 8.59 8.39 2.64
CA LEU A 16 9.15 8.08 1.34
C LEU A 16 8.18 8.46 0.21
N ALA A 17 6.90 8.09 0.32
CA ALA A 17 5.87 8.39 -0.68
C ALA A 17 5.78 9.89 -0.97
N LYS A 18 5.65 10.71 0.09
CA LYS A 18 5.55 12.18 0.01
C LYS A 18 6.80 12.86 -0.56
N ARG A 19 7.97 12.23 -0.42
CA ARG A 19 9.22 12.73 -1.02
C ARG A 19 9.34 12.37 -2.49
N LEU A 20 8.74 11.24 -2.91
CA LEU A 20 8.78 10.77 -4.30
C LEU A 20 7.78 11.51 -5.18
N THR A 21 6.58 11.77 -4.67
CA THR A 21 5.50 12.35 -5.49
C THR A 21 4.43 13.04 -4.64
N LYS A 22 3.64 13.87 -5.31
CA LYS A 22 2.37 14.42 -4.78
C LYS A 22 1.15 13.56 -5.14
N TYR A 23 1.33 12.54 -6.00
CA TYR A 23 0.29 11.60 -6.44
C TYR A 23 0.43 10.30 -5.65
N GLU A 24 0.22 10.39 -4.34
CA GLU A 24 0.35 9.30 -3.39
C GLU A 24 -0.98 8.97 -2.72
N CYS A 25 -1.17 7.70 -2.36
CA CYS A 25 -2.36 7.26 -1.62
C CYS A 25 -2.10 5.99 -0.81
N SER A 26 -2.73 5.89 0.35
CA SER A 26 -2.87 4.66 1.14
C SER A 26 -4.27 4.51 1.70
N ALA A 27 -4.61 3.30 2.15
CA ALA A 27 -5.86 3.08 2.87
C ALA A 27 -5.91 3.90 4.17
N ASP A 28 -4.77 4.18 4.80
CA ASP A 28 -4.69 4.97 6.03
C ASP A 28 -5.11 6.44 5.85
N ASP A 29 -5.12 6.95 4.60
CA ASP A 29 -5.57 8.31 4.27
C ASP A 29 -7.11 8.42 4.17
N PHE A 30 -7.83 7.31 4.30
CA PHE A 30 -9.28 7.28 4.19
C PHE A 30 -9.95 8.12 5.31
N PRO A 31 -10.89 9.02 4.97
CA PRO A 31 -11.56 9.87 5.95
C PRO A 31 -12.28 9.07 7.04
N ASN A 32 -12.10 9.49 8.30
CA ASN A 32 -12.70 8.86 9.49
C ASN A 32 -12.31 7.39 9.72
N LEU A 33 -11.29 6.86 9.03
CA LEU A 33 -10.81 5.50 9.29
C LEU A 33 -10.30 5.35 10.73
N TYR A 34 -9.74 6.43 11.28
CA TYR A 34 -9.27 6.47 12.66
C TYR A 34 -10.11 7.46 13.46
N ASN A 35 -10.78 6.97 14.50
CA ASN A 35 -11.55 7.76 15.45
C ASN A 35 -10.86 7.75 16.80
N ASN A 36 -10.38 8.90 17.27
CA ASN A 36 -9.54 9.01 18.48
C ASN A 36 -8.34 8.03 18.49
N GLY A 37 -7.75 7.80 17.31
CA GLY A 37 -6.62 6.87 17.13
C GLY A 37 -7.00 5.39 17.10
N GLN A 38 -8.30 5.04 17.19
CA GLN A 38 -8.80 3.67 17.03
C GLN A 38 -9.26 3.43 15.60
N LEU A 39 -8.89 2.28 15.06
CA LEU A 39 -9.28 1.85 13.71
C LEU A 39 -10.76 1.46 13.67
N GLU A 40 -11.53 2.13 12.82
CA GLU A 40 -12.92 1.81 12.53
C GLU A 40 -13.00 0.62 11.57
N LYS A 41 -13.01 -0.61 12.13
CA LYS A 41 -12.92 -1.87 11.36
C LYS A 41 -13.93 -2.00 10.21
N ILE A 42 -15.14 -1.43 10.38
CA ILE A 42 -16.19 -1.45 9.36
C ILE A 42 -15.80 -0.67 8.09
N LEU A 43 -14.89 0.30 8.21
CA LEU A 43 -14.44 1.14 7.11
C LEU A 43 -13.21 0.58 6.38
N VAL A 44 -12.55 -0.46 6.91
CA VAL A 44 -11.29 -0.98 6.35
C VAL A 44 -11.45 -1.44 4.90
N SER A 45 -12.53 -2.15 4.58
CA SER A 45 -12.80 -2.56 3.19
C SER A 45 -12.97 -1.33 2.28
N ALA A 46 -13.81 -0.37 2.70
CA ALA A 46 -14.07 0.85 1.95
C ALA A 46 -12.79 1.71 1.78
N ALA A 47 -11.90 1.71 2.77
CA ALA A 47 -10.62 2.41 2.71
C ALA A 47 -9.68 1.80 1.68
N HIS A 48 -9.62 0.47 1.58
CA HIS A 48 -8.85 -0.21 0.55
C HIS A 48 -9.43 -0.02 -0.86
N ASP A 49 -10.76 -0.05 -0.99
CA ASP A 49 -11.43 0.22 -2.27
C ASP A 49 -11.19 1.66 -2.73
N TRP A 50 -11.32 2.62 -1.81
CA TRP A 50 -11.03 4.03 -2.07
C TRP A 50 -9.57 4.23 -2.48
N CYS A 51 -8.62 3.61 -1.79
CA CYS A 51 -7.20 3.70 -2.15
C CYS A 51 -6.94 3.16 -3.57
N GLN A 52 -7.53 2.01 -3.93
CA GLN A 52 -7.40 1.44 -5.27
C GLN A 52 -7.98 2.37 -6.35
N GLU A 53 -9.16 2.95 -6.11
CA GLU A 53 -9.78 3.86 -7.07
C GLU A 53 -8.95 5.14 -7.27
N ASN A 54 -8.38 5.72 -6.20
CA ASN A 54 -7.52 6.90 -6.33
C ASN A 54 -6.25 6.61 -7.14
N ILE A 55 -5.60 5.46 -6.89
CA ILE A 55 -4.43 5.05 -7.68
C ILE A 55 -4.82 4.83 -9.14
N LYS A 56 -5.96 4.18 -9.40
CA LYS A 56 -6.48 3.99 -10.75
C LYS A 56 -6.71 5.33 -11.46
N GLU A 57 -7.39 6.28 -10.81
CA GLU A 57 -7.62 7.62 -11.36
C GLU A 57 -6.30 8.33 -11.70
N TYR A 58 -5.27 8.23 -10.84
CA TYR A 58 -3.96 8.79 -11.17
C TYR A 58 -3.31 8.13 -12.38
N LEU A 59 -3.42 6.81 -12.53
CA LEU A 59 -2.88 6.09 -13.69
C LEU A 59 -3.68 6.35 -14.98
N GLU A 60 -4.95 6.73 -14.89
CA GLU A 60 -5.77 7.15 -16.03
C GLU A 60 -5.43 8.58 -16.49
N VAL A 61 -5.07 9.46 -15.56
CA VAL A 61 -4.80 10.89 -15.83
C VAL A 61 -3.35 11.15 -16.27
N TYR A 62 -2.38 10.45 -15.69
CA TYR A 62 -0.95 10.68 -15.91
C TYR A 62 -0.30 9.56 -16.73
N ASP A 63 0.84 9.87 -17.35
CA ASP A 63 1.61 8.90 -18.13
C ASP A 63 2.84 8.38 -17.35
N ASN A 64 3.75 7.68 -18.02
CA ASN A 64 4.92 7.12 -17.36
C ASN A 64 5.95 8.14 -16.86
N ASN A 65 5.88 9.41 -17.28
CA ASN A 65 6.77 10.48 -16.85
C ASN A 65 6.48 10.97 -15.42
N GLU A 66 5.26 10.74 -14.93
CA GLU A 66 4.90 11.02 -13.54
C GLU A 66 5.05 9.78 -12.65
N ILE A 67 5.45 10.01 -11.41
CA ILE A 67 5.46 8.97 -10.37
C ILE A 67 4.11 8.99 -9.66
N VAL A 68 3.42 7.86 -9.64
CA VAL A 68 2.26 7.59 -8.78
C VAL A 68 2.72 6.62 -7.69
N ALA A 69 2.35 6.84 -6.43
CA ALA A 69 2.80 6.00 -5.33
C ALA A 69 1.63 5.44 -4.50
N VAL A 70 1.67 4.14 -4.19
CA VAL A 70 0.80 3.53 -3.19
C VAL A 70 1.64 3.03 -2.03
N HIS A 71 1.26 3.34 -0.78
CA HIS A 71 2.13 3.10 0.39
C HIS A 71 1.44 2.39 1.56
N ASN A 72 0.84 1.23 1.29
CA ASN A 72 0.25 0.38 2.32
C ASN A 72 1.28 -0.54 2.97
N THR A 73 0.87 -1.25 4.02
CA THR A 73 1.77 -2.21 4.68
C THR A 73 2.18 -3.34 3.76
N PHE A 74 1.24 -3.88 2.96
CA PHE A 74 1.46 -4.98 2.00
C PHE A 74 2.31 -6.10 2.62
N CYS A 75 1.80 -6.74 3.66
CA CYS A 75 2.49 -7.83 4.31
C CYS A 75 2.63 -9.05 3.38
N GLN A 76 1.63 -9.28 2.53
CA GLN A 76 1.53 -10.47 1.68
C GLN A 76 1.54 -10.10 0.20
N ASN A 77 2.10 -10.98 -0.63
CA ASN A 77 2.28 -10.73 -2.05
C ASN A 77 0.95 -10.57 -2.80
N TRP A 78 -0.10 -11.28 -2.39
CA TRP A 78 -1.43 -11.12 -3.00
C TRP A 78 -2.04 -9.72 -2.80
N GLU A 79 -1.68 -9.00 -1.72
CA GLU A 79 -2.20 -7.63 -1.47
C GLU A 79 -1.67 -6.62 -2.51
N ILE A 80 -0.55 -6.93 -3.17
CA ILE A 80 0.12 -6.11 -4.20
C ILE A 80 -0.46 -6.38 -5.58
N LYS A 81 -0.97 -7.59 -5.83
CA LYS A 81 -1.43 -8.06 -7.15
C LYS A 81 -2.39 -7.09 -7.85
N PRO A 82 -3.45 -6.55 -7.20
CA PRO A 82 -4.39 -5.66 -7.88
C PRO A 82 -3.72 -4.40 -8.45
N TYR A 83 -2.67 -3.89 -7.79
CA TYR A 83 -1.95 -2.70 -8.22
C TYR A 83 -1.01 -2.98 -9.41
N ILE A 84 -0.37 -4.15 -9.44
CA ILE A 84 0.46 -4.57 -10.57
C ILE A 84 -0.41 -4.77 -11.81
N GLU A 85 -1.52 -5.49 -11.69
CA GLU A 85 -2.47 -5.71 -12.79
C GLU A 85 -3.05 -4.39 -13.28
N MET A 86 -3.37 -3.47 -12.36
CA MET A 86 -3.84 -2.13 -12.68
C MET A 86 -2.81 -1.31 -13.47
N ALA A 87 -1.54 -1.31 -13.06
CA ALA A 87 -0.47 -0.62 -13.79
C ALA A 87 -0.31 -1.21 -15.20
N GLN A 88 -0.22 -2.54 -15.32
CA GLN A 88 -0.10 -3.22 -16.60
C GLN A 88 -1.28 -2.92 -17.53
N LYS A 89 -2.51 -2.95 -17.02
CA LYS A 89 -3.73 -2.67 -17.78
C LYS A 89 -3.73 -1.25 -18.38
N HIS A 90 -3.17 -0.28 -17.67
CA HIS A 90 -3.10 1.11 -18.12
C HIS A 90 -1.77 1.44 -18.83
N GLY A 91 -0.92 0.45 -19.10
CA GLY A 91 0.35 0.65 -19.80
C GLY A 91 1.43 1.37 -18.97
N HIS A 92 1.33 1.29 -17.64
CA HIS A 92 2.31 1.87 -16.72
C HIS A 92 3.37 0.85 -16.32
N ASP A 93 4.63 1.31 -16.27
CA ASP A 93 5.70 0.59 -15.58
C ASP A 93 5.42 0.56 -14.07
N PHE A 94 5.92 -0.45 -13.37
CA PHE A 94 5.80 -0.53 -11.91
C PHE A 94 7.12 -0.89 -11.23
N CYS A 95 7.26 -0.44 -9.97
CA CYS A 95 8.37 -0.77 -9.09
C CYS A 95 7.83 -1.09 -7.69
N VAL A 96 8.32 -2.17 -7.07
CA VAL A 96 7.99 -2.50 -5.67
C VAL A 96 9.18 -2.15 -4.78
N VAL A 97 8.94 -1.32 -3.77
CA VAL A 97 9.95 -0.84 -2.83
C VAL A 97 9.61 -1.32 -1.43
N THR A 98 10.49 -2.14 -0.85
CA THR A 98 10.40 -2.52 0.57
C THR A 98 11.17 -1.52 1.41
N VAL A 99 10.47 -0.91 2.37
CA VAL A 99 11.06 -0.01 3.35
C VAL A 99 11.15 -0.74 4.69
N GLU A 100 12.35 -0.76 5.23
CA GLU A 100 12.67 -1.33 6.54
C GLU A 100 13.10 -0.19 7.47
N GLY A 101 12.57 -0.19 8.68
CA GLY A 101 12.83 0.84 9.67
C GLY A 101 11.94 0.67 10.89
N ASP A 102 12.33 1.30 11.99
CA ASP A 102 11.56 1.35 13.23
C ASP A 102 11.62 2.78 13.79
N HIS A 103 10.90 3.68 13.12
CA HIS A 103 10.85 5.11 13.44
C HIS A 103 9.68 5.47 14.35
N GLY A 104 8.96 4.45 14.86
CA GLY A 104 7.69 4.62 15.55
C GLY A 104 6.53 4.85 14.59
N SER A 105 5.37 4.30 14.93
CA SER A 105 4.12 4.51 14.20
C SER A 105 3.33 5.66 14.83
N ILE A 106 2.81 6.57 14.02
CA ILE A 106 1.83 7.58 14.48
C ILE A 106 0.44 6.96 14.72
N HIS A 107 0.19 5.78 14.14
CA HIS A 107 -0.97 4.96 14.46
C HIS A 107 -0.64 4.11 15.68
N ASN A 108 -1.47 4.18 16.73
CA ASN A 108 -1.38 3.30 17.90
C ASN A 108 -1.79 1.87 17.51
N VAL A 109 -0.96 1.19 16.72
CA VAL A 109 -1.18 -0.20 16.33
C VAL A 109 -0.97 -1.08 17.57
N PRO A 110 -2.00 -1.83 18.02
CA PRO A 110 -1.85 -2.72 19.16
C PRO A 110 -0.73 -3.74 18.94
N PRO A 111 0.05 -4.12 19.99
CA PRO A 111 1.19 -5.03 19.85
C PRO A 111 0.83 -6.39 19.21
N ASP A 112 -0.36 -6.91 19.49
CA ASP A 112 -0.90 -8.14 18.91
C ASP A 112 -1.14 -8.00 17.39
N ILE A 113 -1.64 -6.85 16.94
CA ILE A 113 -1.82 -6.56 15.51
C ILE A 113 -0.46 -6.41 14.83
N MET A 114 0.49 -5.72 15.46
CA MET A 114 1.87 -5.61 14.96
C MET A 114 2.52 -6.99 14.82
N GLN A 115 2.34 -7.86 15.82
CA GLN A 115 2.86 -9.23 15.80
C GLN A 115 2.21 -10.05 14.67
N ALA A 116 0.89 -9.98 14.49
CA ALA A 116 0.20 -10.64 13.39
C ALA A 116 0.68 -10.14 12.02
N MET A 117 0.97 -8.84 11.88
CA MET A 117 1.54 -8.27 10.66
C MET A 117 2.95 -8.79 10.37
N LYS A 118 3.77 -9.01 11.41
CA LYS A 118 5.12 -9.60 11.30
C LYS A 118 5.05 -11.07 10.91
N GLU A 119 4.15 -11.83 11.52
CA GLU A 119 3.99 -13.27 11.25
C GLU A 119 3.51 -13.55 9.83
N ARG A 120 2.67 -12.67 9.27
CA ARG A 120 2.16 -12.79 7.91
C ARG A 120 3.08 -12.14 6.85
N TRP A 121 4.21 -11.55 7.25
CA TRP A 121 5.13 -10.84 6.36
C TRP A 121 5.84 -11.81 5.39
N GLN A 122 5.71 -11.57 4.09
CA GLN A 122 6.36 -12.34 3.03
C GLN A 122 7.41 -11.48 2.32
N SER A 123 8.57 -12.06 1.99
CA SER A 123 9.49 -11.41 1.04
C SER A 123 8.78 -11.21 -0.30
N PHE A 124 9.01 -10.05 -0.94
CA PHE A 124 8.39 -9.79 -2.23
C PHE A 124 8.91 -10.77 -3.28
N SER A 125 7.98 -11.40 -4.02
CA SER A 125 8.28 -12.26 -5.17
C SER A 125 7.23 -12.01 -6.26
N LEU A 126 7.68 -11.57 -7.43
CA LEU A 126 6.79 -11.39 -8.58
C LEU A 126 6.24 -12.73 -9.09
N GLU A 127 6.98 -13.82 -8.91
CA GLU A 127 6.52 -15.18 -9.24
C GLU A 127 5.34 -15.58 -8.36
N GLU A 128 5.40 -15.28 -7.06
CA GLU A 128 4.31 -15.58 -6.12
C GLU A 128 3.08 -14.70 -6.32
N VAL A 129 3.27 -13.45 -6.76
CA VAL A 129 2.14 -12.58 -7.17
C VAL A 129 1.39 -13.16 -8.37
N ASN A 130 2.15 -13.70 -9.33
CA ASN A 130 1.61 -14.22 -10.59
C ASN A 130 1.10 -15.66 -10.47
N ALA A 131 1.56 -16.42 -9.47
CA ALA A 131 0.96 -17.70 -9.12
C ALA A 131 -0.51 -17.47 -8.74
N GLU A 132 -1.43 -18.26 -9.31
CA GLU A 132 -2.82 -18.24 -8.86
C GLU A 132 -2.86 -18.54 -7.35
N THR A 133 -3.27 -17.57 -6.55
CA THR A 133 -3.53 -17.82 -5.12
C THR A 133 -4.68 -18.83 -5.03
N PRO A 134 -4.57 -19.90 -4.22
CA PRO A 134 -5.71 -20.77 -3.95
C PRO A 134 -6.85 -19.92 -3.37
N CYS A 135 -8.05 -20.12 -3.92
CA CYS A 135 -9.32 -19.62 -3.39
C CYS A 135 -9.46 -19.88 -1.88
#